data_AF-T1CNP2-F1
#
_entry.id   AF-T1CNP2-F1
#
_cell.length_a   1.000
_cell.length_b   1.000
_cell.length_c   1.000
_cell.angle_alpha   90.00
_cell.angle_beta   90.00
_cell.angle_gamma   90.00
#
_symmetry.space_group_name_H-M   'P 1'
#
loop_
_entity.id
_entity.type
_entity.pdbx_description
1 polymer ?
#
loop_
_entity_poly.entity_id
_entity_poly.type
_entity_poly.pdbx_seq_one_letter_code
_entity_poly.pdbx_strand_id
1 'polypeptide(L)'
;MENKNSAWVAFDEFLKISGLEEQRVNEMIANGSIKSKEENGEIYIEAESSTNALISRVQTGLTSAEANGQVYDPVFVERTIHTIMGLHEKVVMAKDETIAAFKNENGFLKEALISMQEVYDDDKKTIDTMREELKHAREELEFMKRKYRLMWGRVSDLGGSNTGGNNTGGSGTGGSQT
;
A
#
# COMPACT_ATOMS: atom_id res chain seq x y z
N MET A 1 5.62 16.85 9.70
CA MET A 1 4.76 16.31 10.76
C MET A 1 5.57 15.25 11.48
N GLU A 2 6.11 15.59 12.64
CA GLU A 2 6.93 14.70 13.45
C GLU A 2 5.98 13.71 14.14
N ASN A 3 5.85 12.50 13.59
CA ASN A 3 5.04 11.46 14.23
C ASN A 3 5.85 10.92 15.42
N LYS A 4 5.68 11.58 16.57
CA LYS A 4 6.16 11.07 17.85
C LYS A 4 5.38 9.80 18.15
N ASN A 5 5.97 8.65 17.82
CA ASN A 5 5.36 7.35 18.08
C ASN A 5 5.50 7.06 19.59
N SER A 6 4.51 7.56 20.33
CA SER A 6 4.42 7.49 21.79
C SER A 6 3.97 6.10 22.21
N ALA A 7 4.84 5.35 22.89
CA ALA A 7 4.47 4.07 23.49
C ALA A 7 3.59 4.32 24.73
N TRP A 8 2.42 3.69 24.78
CA TRP A 8 1.45 3.81 25.87
C TRP A 8 1.49 2.56 26.74
N VAL A 9 1.47 2.73 28.06
CA VAL A 9 1.52 1.65 29.06
C VAL A 9 0.29 1.77 29.95
N ALA A 10 -0.37 0.64 30.26
CA ALA A 10 -1.52 0.64 31.15
C ALA A 10 -1.14 1.14 32.55
N PHE A 11 -2.03 1.90 33.20
CA PHE A 11 -1.80 2.50 34.52
C PHE A 11 -1.39 1.47 35.58
N ASP A 12 -2.07 0.32 35.61
CA ASP A 12 -1.75 -0.78 36.53
C ASP A 12 -0.38 -1.42 36.28
N GLU A 13 0.01 -1.52 35.01
CA GLU A 13 1.33 -2.02 34.64
C GLU A 13 2.41 -1.01 35.04
N PHE A 14 2.14 0.28 34.88
CA PHE A 14 3.02 1.35 35.33
C PHE A 14 3.17 1.37 36.85
N LEU A 15 2.11 1.15 37.62
CA LEU A 15 2.18 1.04 39.08
C LEU A 15 3.06 -0.13 39.52
N LYS A 16 2.91 -1.30 38.88
CA LYS A 16 3.75 -2.48 39.16
C LYS A 16 5.22 -2.26 38.82
N ILE A 17 5.49 -1.58 37.71
CA ILE A 17 6.86 -1.32 37.22
C ILE A 17 7.54 -0.20 38.00
N SER A 18 6.80 0.83 38.41
CA SER A 18 7.33 1.98 39.13
C SER A 18 7.44 1.74 40.64
N GLY A 19 6.63 0.85 41.20
CA GLY A 19 6.52 0.65 42.64
C GLY A 19 6.07 1.92 43.39
N LEU A 20 5.46 2.87 42.68
CA LEU A 20 4.94 4.11 43.22
C LEU A 20 3.51 3.92 43.71
N GLU A 21 3.15 4.65 44.76
CA GLU A 21 1.77 4.72 45.22
C GLU A 21 0.89 5.42 44.19
N GLU A 22 -0.32 4.89 44.02
CA GLU A 22 -1.34 5.36 43.08
C GLU A 22 -1.65 6.87 43.24
N GLN A 23 -1.71 7.35 44.48
CA GLN A 23 -1.90 8.77 44.78
C GLN A 23 -0.81 9.65 44.17
N ARG A 24 0.46 9.23 44.23
CA ARG A 24 1.56 10.01 43.65
C ARG A 24 1.55 9.98 42.13
N VAL A 25 1.16 8.87 41.52
CA VAL A 25 1.04 8.81 40.05
C VAL A 25 -0.07 9.76 39.59
N ASN A 26 -1.19 9.82 40.31
CA ASN A 26 -2.26 10.78 40.04
C ASN A 26 -1.81 12.24 40.22
N GLU A 27 -1.00 12.55 41.24
CA GLU A 27 -0.40 13.89 41.37
C GLU A 27 0.54 14.23 40.20
N MET A 28 1.33 13.27 39.71
CA MET A 28 2.23 13.48 38.56
C MET A 28 1.47 13.68 37.24
N ILE A 29 0.30 13.06 37.10
CA ILE A 29 -0.63 13.29 35.99
C ILE A 29 -1.26 14.69 36.13
N ALA A 30 -1.74 15.06 37.32
CA ALA A 30 -2.35 16.36 37.59
C ALA A 30 -1.38 17.53 37.40
N ASN A 31 -0.10 17.33 37.75
CA ASN A 31 0.97 18.30 37.55
C ASN A 31 1.49 18.35 36.10
N GLY A 32 0.93 17.55 35.18
CA GLY A 32 1.31 17.52 33.77
C GLY A 32 2.70 16.95 33.47
N SER A 33 3.34 16.32 34.46
CA SER A 33 4.66 15.69 34.30
C SER A 33 4.59 14.37 33.54
N ILE A 34 3.43 13.70 33.61
CA ILE A 34 3.14 12.47 32.89
C ILE A 34 1.92 12.71 32.01
N LYS A 35 2.06 12.53 30.69
CA LYS A 35 0.90 12.52 29.79
C LYS A 35 0.13 11.21 29.95
N SER A 36 -1.16 11.33 30.17
CA SER A 36 -2.10 10.22 30.23
C SER A 36 -3.18 10.36 29.17
N LYS A 37 -3.72 9.23 28.73
CA LYS A 37 -4.85 9.11 27.81
C LYS A 37 -5.84 8.12 28.42
N GLU A 38 -7.12 8.48 28.44
CA GLU A 38 -8.20 7.57 28.85
C GLU A 38 -8.86 7.00 27.60
N GLU A 39 -8.90 5.67 27.49
CA GLU A 39 -9.53 4.98 26.36
C GLU A 39 -10.29 3.76 26.89
N ASN A 40 -11.59 3.68 26.60
CA ASN A 40 -12.50 2.63 27.09
C ASN A 40 -12.59 2.47 28.63
N GLY A 41 -12.40 3.54 29.39
CA GLY A 41 -12.47 3.53 30.86
C GLY A 41 -11.19 3.02 31.54
N GLU A 42 -10.12 2.78 30.78
CA GLU A 42 -8.79 2.48 31.30
C GLU A 42 -7.83 3.64 31.02
N ILE A 43 -6.97 3.93 32.00
CA ILE A 43 -5.98 5.00 31.92
C ILE A 43 -4.67 4.42 31.37
N TYR A 44 -4.15 5.07 30.34
CA TYR A 44 -2.88 4.76 29.71
C TYR A 44 -1.89 5.92 29.91
N ILE A 45 -0.63 5.58 30.18
CA ILE A 45 0.45 6.53 30.42
C ILE A 45 1.45 6.49 29.27
N GLU A 46 1.88 7.66 28.78
CA GLU A 46 2.95 7.76 27.79
C GLU A 46 4.32 7.41 28.41
N ALA A 47 4.95 6.34 27.91
CA ALA A 47 6.21 5.80 28.42
C ALA A 47 7.39 6.78 28.34
N GLU A 48 7.43 7.63 27.30
CA GLU A 48 8.49 8.64 27.14
C GLU A 48 8.35 9.75 28.18
N SER A 49 7.12 10.24 28.41
CA SER A 49 6.83 11.25 29.42
C SER A 49 7.07 10.72 30.82
N SER A 50 6.68 9.48 31.11
CA SER A 50 6.87 8.87 32.42
C SER A 50 8.35 8.62 32.73
N THR A 51 9.13 8.19 31.75
CA THR A 51 10.58 7.96 31.93
C THR A 51 11.30 9.27 32.20
N ASN A 52 10.98 10.34 31.44
CA ASN A 52 11.54 11.67 31.68
C ASN A 52 11.18 12.22 33.05
N ALA A 53 9.93 12.04 33.50
CA ALA A 53 9.51 12.47 34.84
C ALA A 53 10.25 11.72 35.97
N LEU A 54 10.50 10.42 35.79
CA LEU A 54 11.30 9.63 36.75
C LEU A 54 12.77 10.07 36.77
N ILE A 55 13.37 10.35 35.61
CA ILE A 55 14.75 10.85 35.51
C ILE A 55 14.89 12.22 36.19
N SER A 56 13.97 13.16 35.90
CA SER A 56 13.98 14.48 36.54
C SER A 56 13.84 14.39 38.06
N ARG A 57 13.01 13.46 38.55
CA ARG A 57 12.86 13.22 39.99
C ARG A 57 14.15 12.70 40.63
N VAL A 58 14.83 11.73 40.00
CA VAL A 58 16.12 11.23 40.50
C VAL A 58 17.14 12.37 40.50
N GLN A 59 17.19 13.17 39.44
CA GLN A 59 18.14 14.27 39.32
C GLN A 59 17.91 15.38 40.35
N THR A 60 16.65 15.80 40.57
CA THR A 60 16.28 16.79 41.62
C THR A 60 16.47 16.21 43.03
N GLY A 61 16.18 14.92 43.21
CA GLY A 61 16.43 14.22 44.47
C GLY A 61 17.91 14.15 44.82
N LEU A 62 18.76 13.84 43.84
CA LEU A 62 20.22 13.74 44.01
C LEU A 62 20.86 15.10 44.34
N THR A 63 20.49 16.16 43.59
CA THR A 63 20.97 17.53 43.84
C THR A 63 20.50 18.08 45.19
N SER A 64 19.27 17.75 45.61
CA SER A 64 18.76 18.16 46.93
C SER A 64 19.41 17.40 48.08
N ALA A 65 19.85 16.15 47.86
CA ALA A 65 20.53 15.34 48.86
C ALA A 65 22.00 15.72 49.03
N GLU A 66 22.70 16.05 47.94
CA GLU A 66 24.04 16.63 47.98
C GLU A 66 24.06 17.96 48.74
N ALA A 67 23.00 18.78 48.60
CA ALA A 67 22.85 20.04 49.31
C ALA A 67 22.51 19.88 50.81
N ASN A 68 21.87 18.78 51.22
CA ASN A 68 21.39 18.57 52.60
C ASN A 68 22.18 17.48 53.37
N GLY A 69 23.21 16.88 52.78
CA GLY A 69 24.06 15.88 53.43
C GLY A 69 23.36 14.56 53.79
N GLN A 70 22.17 14.30 53.23
CA GLN A 70 21.41 13.08 53.48
C GLN A 70 21.87 11.97 52.53
N VAL A 71 22.24 10.81 53.09
CA VAL A 71 22.57 9.61 52.31
C VAL A 71 21.26 9.04 51.78
N TYR A 72 21.08 9.06 50.46
CA TYR A 72 19.94 8.41 49.81
C TYR A 72 19.95 6.91 50.09
N ASP A 73 18.76 6.30 50.18
CA ASP A 73 18.61 4.85 50.20
C ASP A 73 19.11 4.27 48.86
N PRO A 74 20.24 3.53 48.84
CA PRO A 74 20.79 2.95 47.61
C PRO A 74 19.78 2.04 46.89
N VAL A 75 18.86 1.44 47.64
CA VAL A 75 17.81 0.54 47.14
C VAL A 75 16.80 1.29 46.27
N PHE A 76 16.48 2.55 46.59
CA PHE A 76 15.58 3.38 45.79
C PHE A 76 16.20 3.77 44.44
N VAL A 77 17.49 4.12 44.44
CA VAL A 77 18.22 4.49 43.22
C VAL A 77 18.36 3.26 42.31
N GLU A 78 18.74 2.12 42.86
CA GLU A 78 18.85 0.86 42.11
C GLU A 78 17.51 0.45 41.49
N ARG A 79 16.42 0.48 42.28
CA ARG A 79 15.06 0.17 41.77
C ARG A 79 14.63 1.14 40.68
N THR A 80 14.89 2.43 40.84
CA THR A 80 14.51 3.44 39.83
C THR A 80 15.32 3.30 38.54
N ILE A 81 16.62 3.02 38.63
CA ILE A 81 17.47 2.72 37.45
C ILE A 81 16.96 1.47 36.74
N HIS A 82 16.62 0.42 37.50
CA HIS A 82 16.08 -0.82 36.94
C HIS A 82 14.76 -0.58 36.20
N THR A 83 13.86 0.22 36.79
CA THR A 83 12.60 0.63 36.16
C THR A 83 12.82 1.46 34.89
N ILE A 84 13.72 2.45 34.93
CA ILE A 84 14.05 3.26 33.75
C ILE A 84 14.61 2.39 32.63
N MET A 85 15.52 1.47 32.96
CA MET A 85 16.12 0.56 31.99
C MET A 85 15.08 -0.37 31.35
N GLY A 86 14.16 -0.94 32.15
CA GLY A 86 13.08 -1.77 31.65
C GLY A 86 12.08 -1.02 30.75
N LEU A 87 11.76 0.23 31.08
CA LEU A 87 10.92 1.07 30.22
C LEU A 87 11.65 1.44 28.92
N HIS A 88 12.94 1.78 28.98
CA HIS A 88 13.74 2.09 27.81
C HIS A 88 13.86 0.88 26.87
N GLU A 89 14.10 -0.33 27.41
CA GLU A 89 14.12 -1.57 26.64
C GLU A 89 12.79 -1.81 25.91
N LYS A 90 11.65 -1.63 26.58
CA LYS A 90 10.32 -1.74 25.95
C LYS A 90 10.11 -0.72 24.83
N VAL A 91 10.52 0.54 25.03
CA VAL A 91 10.41 1.59 24.00
C VAL A 91 11.31 1.28 22.79
N VAL A 92 12.53 0.77 23.03
CA VAL A 92 13.45 0.36 21.96
C VAL A 92 12.87 -0.81 21.18
N MET A 93 12.40 -1.86 21.86
CA MET A 93 11.77 -3.01 21.21
C MET A 93 10.57 -2.61 20.34
N ALA A 94 9.68 -1.74 20.85
CA ALA A 94 8.53 -1.27 20.08
C ALA A 94 8.95 -0.47 18.83
N LYS A 95 10.03 0.32 18.92
CA LYS A 95 10.60 1.03 17.76
C LYS A 95 11.21 0.05 16.76
N ASP A 96 11.97 -0.94 17.22
CA ASP A 96 12.59 -1.94 16.35
C ASP A 96 11.54 -2.80 15.64
N GLU A 97 10.46 -3.19 16.33
CA GLU A 97 9.33 -3.89 15.74
C GLU A 97 8.64 -3.04 14.67
N THR A 98 8.41 -1.75 14.95
CA THR A 98 7.82 -0.82 13.98
C THR A 98 8.73 -0.66 12.75
N ILE A 99 10.05 -0.54 12.96
CA ILE A 99 11.02 -0.44 11.85
C ILE A 99 11.04 -1.73 11.03
N ALA A 100 11.00 -2.89 11.68
CA ALA A 100 10.93 -4.18 11.02
C ALA A 100 9.65 -4.33 10.19
N ALA A 101 8.51 -3.90 10.74
CA ALA A 101 7.23 -3.87 10.02
C ALA A 101 7.32 -2.98 8.77
N PHE A 102 7.83 -1.75 8.90
CA PHE A 102 8.01 -0.85 7.75
C PHE A 102 9.00 -1.38 6.72
N LYS A 103 10.08 -2.05 7.16
CA LYS A 103 11.04 -2.66 6.24
C LYS A 103 10.43 -3.83 5.47
N ASN A 104 9.62 -4.64 6.15
CA ASN A 104 8.89 -5.75 5.53
C ASN A 104 7.86 -5.22 4.52
N GLU A 105 7.06 -4.22 4.90
CA GLU A 105 6.09 -3.58 4.00
C GLU A 105 6.78 -2.99 2.76
N ASN A 106 7.90 -2.27 2.94
CA ASN A 106 8.68 -1.77 1.81
C ASN A 106 9.25 -2.90 0.93
N GLY A 107 9.60 -4.04 1.51
CA GLY A 107 10.00 -5.24 0.78
C GLY A 107 8.85 -5.79 -0.06
N PHE A 108 7.70 -6.00 0.58
CA PHE A 108 6.47 -6.46 -0.06
C PHE A 108 6.04 -5.55 -1.22
N LEU A 109 6.07 -4.22 -1.03
CA LEU A 109 5.75 -3.26 -2.09
C LEU A 109 6.74 -3.33 -3.27
N LYS A 110 8.03 -3.54 -3.00
CA LYS A 110 9.03 -3.73 -4.06
C LYS A 110 8.79 -5.03 -4.83
N GLU A 111 8.49 -6.12 -4.13
CA GLU A 111 8.17 -7.40 -4.76
C GLU A 111 6.89 -7.33 -5.60
N ALA A 112 5.84 -6.69 -5.07
CA ALA A 112 4.60 -6.45 -5.80
C ALA A 112 4.82 -5.59 -7.05
N LEU A 113 5.68 -4.56 -6.96
CA LEU A 113 6.04 -3.73 -8.11
C LEU A 113 6.77 -4.53 -9.20
N ILE A 114 7.75 -5.35 -8.81
CA ILE A 114 8.48 -6.22 -9.74
C ILE A 114 7.53 -7.21 -10.41
N SER A 115 6.66 -7.86 -9.61
CA SER A 115 5.66 -8.79 -10.14
C SER A 115 4.71 -8.12 -11.13
N MET A 116 4.24 -6.92 -10.81
CA MET A 116 3.39 -6.16 -11.73
C MET A 116 4.13 -5.80 -13.02
N GLN A 117 5.42 -5.47 -12.93
CA GLN A 117 6.24 -5.20 -14.11
C GLN A 117 6.41 -6.44 -15.00
N GLU A 118 6.60 -7.62 -14.42
CA GLU A 118 6.68 -8.89 -15.16
C GLU A 118 5.37 -9.17 -15.93
N VAL A 119 4.22 -8.97 -15.27
CA VAL A 119 2.91 -9.10 -15.92
C VAL A 119 2.74 -8.09 -17.06
N TYR A 120 3.16 -6.83 -16.86
CA TYR A 120 3.12 -5.82 -17.93
C TYR A 120 3.98 -6.20 -19.14
N ASP A 121 5.16 -6.78 -18.92
CA ASP A 121 6.04 -7.23 -20.00
C ASP A 121 5.44 -8.41 -20.77
N ASP A 122 4.76 -9.32 -20.09
CA ASP A 122 4.07 -10.45 -20.73
C ASP A 122 2.79 -10.02 -21.47
N ASP A 123 2.02 -9.09 -20.92
CA ASP A 123 0.89 -8.47 -21.60
C ASP A 123 1.34 -7.75 -22.87
N LYS A 124 2.48 -7.05 -22.81
CA LYS A 124 3.06 -6.38 -23.98
C LYS A 124 3.41 -7.37 -25.09
N LYS A 125 4.05 -8.50 -24.76
CA LYS A 125 4.33 -9.57 -25.74
C LYS A 125 3.04 -10.11 -26.35
N THR A 126 2.04 -10.36 -25.51
CA THR A 126 0.72 -10.86 -25.95
C THR A 126 0.04 -9.89 -26.91
N ILE A 127 0.09 -8.59 -26.62
CA ILE A 127 -0.44 -7.53 -27.51
C ILE A 127 0.29 -7.53 -28.86
N ASP A 128 1.61 -7.68 -28.85
CA ASP A 128 2.38 -7.70 -30.09
C ASP A 128 2.07 -8.95 -30.94
N THR A 129 1.87 -10.12 -30.31
CA THR A 129 1.39 -11.32 -31.00
C THR A 129 0.00 -11.09 -31.61
N MET A 130 -0.95 -10.57 -30.84
CA MET A 130 -2.30 -10.28 -31.33
C MET A 130 -2.30 -9.27 -32.48
N ARG A 131 -1.39 -8.29 -32.46
CA ARG A 131 -1.22 -7.33 -33.56
C ARG A 131 -0.76 -8.00 -34.85
N GLU A 132 0.17 -8.95 -34.77
CA GLU A 132 0.63 -9.67 -35.96
C GLU A 132 -0.44 -10.62 -36.50
N GLU A 133 -1.17 -11.33 -35.64
CA GLU A 133 -2.31 -12.15 -36.07
C GLU A 133 -3.40 -11.31 -36.76
N LEU A 134 -3.70 -10.13 -36.21
CA LEU A 134 -4.68 -9.22 -36.78
C LEU A 134 -4.21 -8.65 -38.13
N LYS A 135 -2.91 -8.45 -38.31
CA LYS A 135 -2.32 -8.05 -39.58
C LYS A 135 -2.43 -9.18 -40.62
N HIS A 136 -2.09 -10.41 -40.26
CA HIS A 136 -2.28 -11.57 -41.15
C HIS A 136 -3.74 -11.76 -41.55
N ALA A 137 -4.67 -11.66 -40.61
CA ALA A 137 -6.10 -11.76 -40.91
C ALA A 137 -6.58 -10.65 -41.87
N ARG A 138 -6.04 -9.44 -41.76
CA ARG A 138 -6.31 -8.34 -42.71
C ARG A 138 -5.76 -8.66 -44.10
N GLU A 139 -4.52 -9.15 -44.20
CA GLU A 139 -3.89 -9.54 -45.45
C GLU A 139 -4.68 -10.66 -46.16
N GLU A 140 -5.14 -11.66 -45.41
CA GLU A 140 -5.98 -12.75 -45.92
C GLU A 140 -7.34 -12.24 -46.40
N LEU A 141 -7.98 -11.34 -45.66
CA LEU A 141 -9.23 -10.70 -46.10
C LEU A 141 -9.04 -9.92 -47.40
N GLU A 142 -7.96 -9.18 -47.54
CA GLU A 142 -7.64 -8.46 -48.78
C GLU A 142 -7.35 -9.42 -49.94
N PHE A 143 -6.65 -10.52 -49.68
CA PHE A 143 -6.43 -11.57 -50.67
C PHE A 143 -7.76 -12.20 -51.12
N MET A 144 -8.64 -12.55 -50.18
CA MET A 144 -9.94 -13.11 -50.48
C MET A 144 -10.83 -12.14 -51.26
N LYS A 145 -10.85 -10.85 -50.88
CA LYS A 145 -11.56 -9.80 -51.64
C LYS A 145 -11.04 -9.69 -53.07
N ARG A 146 -9.72 -9.72 -53.28
CA ARG A 146 -9.10 -9.71 -54.62
C ARG A 146 -9.49 -10.95 -55.42
N LYS A 147 -9.41 -12.15 -54.83
CA LYS A 147 -9.80 -13.41 -55.48
C LYS A 147 -11.29 -13.41 -55.85
N TYR A 148 -12.17 -12.96 -54.95
CA TYR A 148 -13.60 -12.85 -55.21
C TYR A 148 -13.88 -11.91 -56.38
N ARG A 149 -13.25 -10.73 -56.41
CA ARG A 149 -13.39 -9.78 -57.52
C ARG A 149 -12.95 -10.37 -58.86
N LEU A 150 -11.84 -11.11 -58.89
CA LEU A 150 -11.35 -11.79 -60.10
C LEU A 150 -12.31 -12.88 -60.57
N MET A 151 -12.80 -13.73 -59.66
CA MET A 151 -13.74 -14.80 -60.02
C MET A 151 -15.10 -14.25 -60.47
N TRP A 152 -15.61 -13.22 -59.80
CA TRP A 152 -16.86 -12.58 -60.20
C TRP A 152 -16.75 -11.90 -61.57
N GLY A 153 -15.63 -11.19 -61.84
CA GLY A 153 -15.37 -10.59 -63.15
C GLY A 153 -15.31 -11.62 -64.29
N ARG A 154 -14.72 -12.79 -64.04
CA ARG A 154 -14.70 -13.89 -65.02
C ARG A 154 -16.08 -14.47 -65.31
N VAL A 155 -16.92 -14.59 -64.29
CA VAL A 155 -18.29 -15.11 -64.44
C VAL A 155 -19.16 -14.14 -65.22
N SER A 156 -19.00 -12.82 -65.04
CA SER A 156 -19.70 -11.83 -65.88
C SER A 156 -19.25 -11.87 -67.35
N ASP A 157 -17.95 -12.10 -67.63
CA ASP A 157 -17.45 -12.22 -69.01
C ASP A 157 -17.95 -13.50 -69.71
N LEU A 158 -18.08 -14.59 -68.96
CA LEU A 158 -18.67 -15.86 -69.44
C LEU A 158 -20.19 -15.77 -69.63
N GLY A 159 -20.89 -15.01 -68.78
CA GLY A 159 -22.34 -14.76 -68.92
C GLY A 159 -22.69 -13.83 -70.09
N GLY A 160 -21.82 -12.87 -70.42
CA GLY A 160 -22.03 -11.93 -71.52
C GLY A 160 -21.73 -12.47 -72.92
N SER A 161 -20.96 -13.56 -73.04
CA SER A 161 -20.55 -14.14 -74.32
C SER A 161 -21.54 -15.14 -74.92
N ASN A 162 -22.60 -15.55 -74.19
CA ASN A 162 -23.58 -16.53 -74.68
C ASN A 162 -24.92 -15.93 -75.18
N THR A 163 -25.01 -14.61 -75.35
CA THR A 163 -26.23 -13.91 -75.84
C THR A 163 -26.06 -13.20 -77.19
N GLY A 164 -25.02 -13.54 -77.96
CA GLY A 164 -24.70 -12.90 -79.25
C GLY A 164 -24.81 -13.81 -80.46
N GLY A 165 -25.91 -14.54 -80.65
CA GLY A 165 -26.01 -15.47 -81.77
C GLY A 165 -27.40 -16.03 -82.06
N ASN A 166 -28.37 -15.18 -82.46
CA ASN A 166 -29.30 -15.52 -83.55
C ASN A 166 -30.10 -14.28 -83.95
N ASN A 167 -29.81 -13.74 -85.14
CA ASN A 167 -30.64 -12.72 -85.77
C ASN A 167 -31.06 -13.24 -87.14
N THR A 168 -32.25 -13.84 -87.22
CA THR A 168 -32.96 -14.12 -88.47
C THR A 168 -34.45 -13.82 -88.30
N GLY A 169 -34.87 -12.71 -88.91
CA GLY A 169 -36.19 -12.54 -89.52
C GLY A 169 -37.35 -12.14 -88.61
N GLY A 170 -37.90 -10.95 -88.83
CA GLY A 170 -39.23 -10.63 -88.29
C GLY A 170 -39.59 -9.15 -88.25
N SER A 171 -39.63 -8.49 -89.41
CA SER A 171 -40.29 -7.20 -89.58
C SER A 171 -41.81 -7.31 -89.38
N GLY A 172 -42.37 -6.48 -88.48
CA GLY A 172 -43.82 -6.23 -88.32
C GLY A 172 -44.08 -5.33 -87.08
N THR A 173 -43.99 -4.01 -87.20
CA THR A 173 -45.10 -3.03 -87.38
C THR A 173 -46.00 -2.78 -86.15
N GLY A 174 -45.97 -1.51 -85.66
CA GLY A 174 -46.91 -0.86 -84.72
C GLY A 174 -46.37 -0.81 -83.28
N GLY A 175 -45.99 0.32 -82.65
CA GLY A 175 -46.64 1.65 -82.60
C GLY A 175 -47.94 1.53 -81.79
N SER A 176 -48.23 2.23 -80.70
CA SER A 176 -47.64 3.35 -79.96
C SER A 176 -48.41 3.46 -78.64
N GLN A 177 -47.74 3.85 -77.56
CA GLN A 177 -48.21 4.66 -76.41
C GLN A 177 -49.57 4.35 -75.75
N THR A 178 -49.55 4.01 -74.45
CA THR A 178 -49.73 4.98 -73.34
C THR A 178 -49.19 4.38 -72.05
#